data_AF-C8PIJ6-F1
#
_entry.id   AF-C8PIJ6-F1
#
_cell.length_a   1.000
_cell.length_b   1.000
_cell.length_c   1.000
_cell.angle_alpha   90.00
_cell.angle_beta   90.00
_cell.angle_gamma   90.00
#
_symmetry.space_group_name_H-M   'P 1'
#
loop_
_entity.id
_entity.type
_entity.pdbx_description
1 polymer ?
#
loop_
_entity_poly.entity_id
_entity_poly.type
_entity_poly.pdbx_seq_one_letter_code
_entity_poly.pdbx_strand_id
1 'polypeptide(L)'
;MSKYLISIEDSIKDILSTPIGSRVMLPQYGSRLFELIDRRVNDEFRADLSYFVIEAVQRWEKRVQIDEVKLISLRDHKLSFKILLTNGKEIGVEI
;
A
#
# COMPACT_ATOMS: atom_id res chain seq x y z
N MET A 1 -8.18 -8.53 27.71
CA MET A 1 -6.71 -8.34 27.69
C MET A 1 -6.14 -9.02 26.44
N SER A 2 -6.44 -8.50 25.24
CA SER A 2 -5.98 -9.05 23.95
C SER A 2 -5.68 -7.90 22.99
N LYS A 3 -4.58 -7.18 23.23
CA LYS A 3 -4.21 -5.98 22.46
C LYS A 3 -2.69 -5.87 22.37
N TYR A 4 -2.05 -6.88 21.79
CA TYR A 4 -0.60 -6.89 21.51
C TYR A 4 -0.27 -7.29 20.07
N LEU A 5 -1.27 -7.59 19.24
CA LEU A 5 -1.05 -7.90 17.82
C LEU A 5 -1.48 -6.69 16.99
N ILE A 6 -0.54 -6.19 16.17
CA ILE A 6 -0.82 -5.18 15.16
C ILE A 6 -1.81 -5.78 14.15
N SER A 7 -2.86 -5.02 13.82
CA SER A 7 -3.82 -5.46 12.82
C SER A 7 -3.15 -5.51 11.45
N ILE A 8 -3.68 -6.34 10.54
CA ILE A 8 -3.17 -6.42 9.18
C ILE A 8 -3.39 -5.08 8.46
N GLU A 9 -4.52 -4.43 8.70
CA GLU A 9 -4.82 -3.12 8.12
C GLU A 9 -3.81 -2.06 8.57
N ASP A 10 -3.49 -2.00 9.87
CA ASP A 10 -2.54 -1.04 10.42
C ASP A 10 -1.11 -1.31 9.91
N SER A 11 -0.74 -2.60 9.81
CA SER A 11 0.56 -3.02 9.25
C SER A 11 0.71 -2.58 7.79
N ILE A 12 -0.30 -2.86 6.96
CA ILE A 12 -0.30 -2.46 5.54
C ILE A 12 -0.22 -0.93 5.42
N LYS A 13 -0.97 -0.20 6.25
CA LYS A 13 -0.93 1.26 6.26
C LYS A 13 0.45 1.81 6.64
N ASP A 14 1.12 1.23 7.64
CA ASP A 14 2.50 1.60 8.03
C ASP A 14 3.49 1.35 6.87
N ILE A 15 3.40 0.19 6.21
CA ILE A 15 4.26 -0.15 5.06
C ILE A 15 4.05 0.84 3.91
N LEU A 16 2.81 1.11 3.53
CA LEU A 16 2.48 1.91 2.34
C LEU A 16 2.75 3.41 2.56
N SER A 17 2.56 3.91 3.77
CA SER A 17 2.83 5.31 4.13
C SER A 17 4.31 5.60 4.42
N THR A 18 5.16 4.58 4.54
CA THR A 18 6.59 4.77 4.77
C THR A 18 7.34 4.80 3.43
N PRO A 19 8.06 5.89 3.06
CA PRO A 19 8.92 5.88 1.87
C PRO A 19 10.14 4.98 2.07
N ILE A 20 10.55 4.27 1.02
CA ILE A 20 11.83 3.55 1.02
C ILE A 20 12.97 4.55 1.27
N GLY A 21 13.93 4.16 2.12
CA GLY A 21 15.07 4.97 2.54
C GLY A 21 14.82 5.86 3.76
N SER A 22 13.56 6.01 4.21
CA SER A 22 13.23 6.88 5.35
C SER A 22 13.65 6.31 6.71
N ARG A 23 13.63 4.98 6.88
CA ARG A 23 14.04 4.34 8.15
C ARG A 23 15.55 4.11 8.19
N VAL A 24 16.24 4.86 9.06
CA VAL A 24 17.71 4.85 9.21
C VAL A 24 18.30 3.44 9.34
N MET A 25 17.72 2.60 10.20
CA MET A 25 18.23 1.24 10.47
C MET A 25 17.64 0.16 9.57
N LEU A 26 16.64 0.50 8.74
CA LEU A 26 15.98 -0.44 7.83
C LEU A 26 15.57 0.29 6.54
N PRO A 27 16.52 0.78 5.74
CA PRO A 27 16.23 1.66 4.61
C PRO A 27 15.43 0.96 3.51
N GLN A 28 15.44 -0.38 3.46
CA GLN A 28 14.66 -1.15 2.49
C GLN A 28 13.16 -1.22 2.82
N TYR A 29 12.77 -0.82 4.03
CA TYR A 29 11.38 -0.86 4.49
C TYR A 29 10.57 0.30 3.91
N GLY A 30 9.34 -0.01 3.50
CA GLY A 30 8.38 0.96 2.99
C GLY A 30 7.86 0.60 1.60
N SER A 31 7.37 1.61 0.90
CA SER A 31 6.83 1.51 -0.45
C SER A 31 7.39 2.59 -1.37
N ARG A 32 7.24 2.36 -2.68
CA ARG A 32 7.56 3.32 -3.74
C ARG A 32 6.37 4.21 -4.12
N LEU A 33 5.28 4.21 -3.34
CA LEU A 33 4.10 5.02 -3.65
C LEU A 33 4.39 6.51 -3.70
N PHE A 34 5.41 6.98 -2.97
CA PHE A 34 5.86 8.37 -3.03
C PHE A 34 6.38 8.77 -4.41
N GLU A 35 6.85 7.84 -5.24
CA GLU A 35 7.27 8.11 -6.62
C GLU A 35 6.08 8.42 -7.54
N LEU A 36 4.85 8.14 -7.10
CA LEU A 36 3.62 8.44 -7.84
C LEU A 36 3.11 9.86 -7.60
N ILE A 37 3.65 10.56 -6.61
CA ILE A 37 3.26 11.94 -6.33
C ILE A 37 3.56 12.81 -7.55
N ASP A 38 2.65 13.73 -7.86
CA ASP A 38 2.70 14.64 -9.00
C ASP A 38 2.76 13.98 -10.40
N ARG A 39 2.60 12.65 -10.49
CA ARG A 39 2.44 11.97 -11.79
C ARG A 39 1.01 12.14 -12.32
N ARG A 40 0.89 12.19 -13.64
CA ARG A 40 -0.42 12.20 -14.32
C ARG A 40 -1.13 10.87 -14.11
N VAL A 41 -2.41 10.91 -13.76
CA VAL A 41 -3.26 9.71 -13.66
C VAL A 41 -3.63 9.20 -15.07
N ASN A 42 -2.83 8.26 -15.57
CA ASN A 42 -3.05 7.51 -16.80
C ASN A 42 -3.04 5.98 -16.50
N ASP A 43 -3.09 5.14 -17.53
CA ASP A 43 -3.08 3.68 -17.32
C ASP A 43 -1.75 3.17 -16.78
N GLU A 44 -0.63 3.81 -17.13
CA GLU A 44 0.69 3.53 -16.58
C GLU A 44 0.73 3.82 -15.07
N PHE A 45 0.16 4.95 -14.62
CA PHE A 45 0.02 5.25 -13.19
C PHE A 45 -0.75 4.17 -12.43
N ARG A 46 -1.84 3.64 -13.02
CA ARG A 46 -2.65 2.58 -12.40
C ARG A 46 -1.87 1.26 -12.32
N ALA A 47 -1.09 0.94 -13.35
CA ALA A 47 -0.22 -0.23 -13.37
C ALA A 47 0.89 -0.11 -12.31
N ASP A 48 1.58 1.04 -12.26
CA ASP A 48 2.63 1.30 -11.28
C ASP A 48 2.08 1.31 -9.85
N LEU A 49 0.92 1.93 -9.60
CA LEU A 49 0.23 1.88 -8.32
C LEU A 49 0.02 0.44 -7.87
N SER A 50 -0.55 -0.38 -8.75
CA SER A 50 -0.84 -1.78 -8.43
C SER A 50 0.46 -2.55 -8.14
N TYR A 51 1.47 -2.36 -8.98
CA TYR A 51 2.76 -3.01 -8.83
C TYR A 51 3.46 -2.61 -7.52
N PHE A 52 3.52 -1.33 -7.20
CA PHE A 52 4.19 -0.82 -5.99
C PHE A 52 3.49 -1.25 -4.70
N VAL A 53 2.15 -1.26 -4.68
CA VAL A 53 1.39 -1.79 -3.54
C VAL A 53 1.66 -3.28 -3.36
N ILE A 54 1.56 -4.07 -4.43
CA ILE A 54 1.75 -5.51 -4.39
C ILE A 54 3.16 -5.86 -3.92
N GLU A 55 4.18 -5.23 -4.51
CA GLU A 55 5.58 -5.42 -4.14
C GLU A 55 5.84 -5.13 -2.65
N ALA A 56 5.41 -3.96 -2.16
CA ALA A 56 5.66 -3.55 -0.79
C ALA A 56 4.96 -4.46 0.23
N VAL A 57 3.69 -4.78 -0.01
CA VAL A 57 2.89 -5.62 0.91
C VAL A 57 3.37 -7.06 0.89
N GLN A 58 3.64 -7.66 -0.28
CA GLN A 58 4.14 -9.04 -0.35
C GLN A 58 5.52 -9.19 0.30
N ARG A 59 6.37 -8.14 0.23
CA ARG A 59 7.69 -8.16 0.85
C ARG A 59 7.62 -8.14 2.38
N TRP A 60 6.76 -7.29 2.95
CA TRP A 60 6.77 -6.99 4.39
C TRP A 60 5.63 -7.62 5.19
N GLU A 61 4.48 -7.90 4.57
CA GLU A 61 3.30 -8.50 5.20
C GLU A 61 3.00 -9.89 4.62
N LYS A 62 3.79 -10.88 5.02
CA LYS A 62 3.69 -12.27 4.52
C LYS A 62 2.39 -13.00 4.89
N ARG A 63 1.59 -12.43 5.81
CA ARG A 63 0.32 -13.02 6.25
C ARG A 63 -0.81 -12.84 5.23
N VAL A 64 -0.62 -11.97 4.24
CA VAL A 64 -1.62 -11.70 3.20
C VAL A 64 -1.07 -11.95 1.80
N GLN A 65 -1.97 -12.25 0.88
CA GLN A 65 -1.71 -12.26 -0.55
C GLN A 65 -2.73 -11.36 -1.23
N ILE A 66 -2.23 -10.45 -2.07
CA ILE A 66 -3.04 -9.52 -2.84
C ILE A 66 -3.42 -10.20 -4.15
N ASP A 67 -4.71 -10.14 -4.47
CA ASP A 67 -5.28 -10.58 -5.74
C ASP A 67 -5.35 -9.39 -6.72
N GLU A 68 -5.86 -8.25 -6.26
CA GLU A 68 -6.06 -7.08 -7.10
C GLU A 68 -5.90 -5.76 -6.31
N VAL A 69 -5.43 -4.72 -7.00
CA VAL A 69 -5.41 -3.35 -6.48
C VAL A 69 -6.20 -2.46 -7.44
N LYS A 70 -7.17 -1.72 -6.92
CA LYS A 70 -8.07 -0.87 -7.69
C LYS A 70 -8.01 0.57 -7.20
N LEU A 71 -7.61 1.49 -8.07
CA LEU A 71 -7.73 2.93 -7.82
C LEU A 71 -9.21 3.32 -7.75
N ILE A 72 -9.64 3.95 -6.65
CA ILE A 72 -11.02 4.43 -6.46
C ILE A 72 -11.11 5.90 -6.88
N SER A 73 -10.26 6.74 -6.31
CA SER A 73 -10.31 8.18 -6.54
C SER A 73 -8.99 8.85 -6.22
N LEU A 74 -8.73 9.95 -6.94
CA LEU A 74 -7.72 10.94 -6.59
C LEU A 74 -8.45 12.27 -6.43
N ARG A 75 -8.74 12.67 -5.19
CA ARG A 75 -9.49 13.90 -4.86
C ARG A 75 -8.92 14.51 -3.59
N ASP A 76 -9.01 15.83 -3.44
CA ASP A 76 -8.60 16.54 -2.22
C ASP A 76 -7.17 16.22 -1.75
N HIS A 77 -6.25 16.05 -2.71
CA HIS A 77 -4.85 15.66 -2.47
C HIS A 77 -4.66 14.29 -1.82
N LYS A 78 -5.68 13.43 -1.90
CA LYS A 78 -5.69 12.08 -1.34
C LYS A 78 -5.83 11.04 -2.44
N LEU A 79 -5.04 9.99 -2.31
CA LEU A 79 -5.08 8.81 -3.15
C LEU A 79 -5.85 7.71 -2.42
N SER A 80 -7.04 7.39 -2.92
CA SER A 80 -7.88 6.32 -2.37
C SER A 80 -7.88 5.12 -3.30
N PHE A 81 -7.51 3.95 -2.77
CA PHE A 81 -7.54 2.69 -3.51
C PHE A 81 -7.98 1.53 -2.62
N LYS A 82 -8.44 0.47 -3.26
CA LYS A 82 -8.85 -0.77 -2.63
C LYS A 82 -7.86 -1.87 -2.95
N ILE A 83 -7.56 -2.68 -1.95
CA ILE A 83 -6.78 -3.90 -2.06
C ILE A 83 -7.74 -5.07 -1.84
N LEU A 84 -7.84 -5.94 -2.84
CA LEU A 84 -8.56 -7.21 -2.74
C LEU A 84 -7.55 -8.30 -2.38
N LEU A 85 -7.82 -9.00 -1.29
CA LEU A 85 -7.01 -10.12 -0.85
C LEU A 85 -7.58 -11.43 -1.40
N THR A 86 -6.72 -12.44 -1.55
CA THR A 86 -7.12 -13.77 -2.05
C THR A 86 -8.13 -14.49 -1.14
N ASN A 87 -8.23 -14.08 0.12
CA ASN A 87 -9.23 -14.59 1.06
C ASN A 87 -10.61 -13.91 0.92
N GLY A 88 -10.80 -13.05 -0.09
CA GLY A 88 -12.03 -12.31 -0.35
C GLY A 88 -12.24 -11.07 0.52
N LYS A 89 -11.26 -10.73 1.39
CA LYS A 89 -11.32 -9.51 2.21
C LYS A 89 -10.89 -8.30 1.40
N GLU A 90 -11.69 -7.23 1.46
CA GLU A 90 -11.33 -5.92 0.91
C GLU A 90 -10.74 -5.02 1.99
N ILE A 91 -9.64 -4.34 1.66
CA ILE A 91 -9.04 -3.30 2.50
C ILE A 91 -9.02 -1.99 1.71
N GLY A 92 -9.73 -0.99 2.22
CA GLY A 92 -9.65 0.38 1.70
C GLY A 92 -8.45 1.10 2.30
N VAL A 93 -7.62 1.70 1.46
CA VAL A 93 -6.47 2.50 1.87
C VAL A 93 -6.63 3.90 1.30
N GLU A 94 -6.38 4.89 2.16
CA GLU A 94 -6.33 6.30 1.83
C GLU A 94 -4.99 6.86 2.31
N ILE A 95 -4.25 7.50 1.39
CA ILE A 95 -2.94 8.10 1.64
C ILE A 95 -2.95 9.53 1.11
#